data_AF-A0A7X3WBX8-F1
#
_entry.id   AF-A0A7X3WBX8-F1
#
_cell.length_a   1.000
_cell.length_b   1.000
_cell.length_c   1.000
_cell.angle_alpha   90.00
_cell.angle_beta   90.00
_cell.angle_gamma   90.00
#
_symmetry.space_group_name_H-M   'P 1'
#
loop_
_entity.id
_entity.type
_entity.pdbx_description
1 polymer ?
#
loop_
_entity_poly.entity_id
_entity_poly.type
_entity_poly.pdbx_seq_one_letter_code
_entity_poly.pdbx_strand_id
1 'polypeptide(L)'
;MNWTEILTRELHYSYQAADGLMDLVEDKDLDWKPSSGDNWMTTGQLLFHVGEACGMAIKGFVTGDFGLPEGVSADDMGSGDMLPPAEAMATVASVAEAKEKLAADRDLAFEMLKLAGEERMQSEPAPAPWDPSTPVLGHRMLEMVQHLVQHKGQLFYYLKLQGKPVNTMHLWGGELAEDRDAVRNE
;
A
#
# COMPACT_ATOMS: atom_id res chain seq x y z
N MET A 1 9.93 22.30 0.80
CA MET A 1 9.57 20.90 1.07
C MET A 1 10.17 20.07 -0.04
N ASN A 2 11.02 19.10 0.28
CA ASN A 2 11.71 18.22 -0.67
C ASN A 2 11.04 16.84 -0.76
N TRP A 3 11.51 15.94 -1.63
CA TRP A 3 10.88 14.61 -1.79
C TRP A 3 10.96 13.78 -0.51
N THR A 4 12.13 13.80 0.15
CA THR A 4 12.34 13.07 1.39
C THR A 4 11.32 13.45 2.46
N GLU A 5 11.10 14.76 2.67
CA GLU A 5 10.13 15.28 3.63
C GLU A 5 8.69 14.90 3.28
N ILE A 6 8.32 15.03 1.99
CA ILE A 6 6.97 14.69 1.52
C ILE A 6 6.71 13.20 1.74
N LEU A 7 7.56 12.34 1.19
CA LEU A 7 7.35 10.91 1.21
C LEU A 7 7.43 10.35 2.63
N THR A 8 8.34 10.83 3.47
CA THR A 8 8.40 10.44 4.90
C THR A 8 7.05 10.68 5.58
N ARG A 9 6.47 11.86 5.40
CA ARG A 9 5.19 12.22 6.01
C ARG A 9 4.05 11.38 5.47
N GLU A 10 3.94 11.27 4.14
CA GLU A 10 2.84 10.55 3.50
C GLU A 10 2.91 9.05 3.79
N LEU A 11 4.11 8.44 3.84
CA LEU A 11 4.30 7.05 4.25
C LEU A 11 3.85 6.84 5.69
N HIS A 12 4.42 7.59 6.64
CA HIS A 12 4.08 7.46 8.07
C HIS A 12 2.57 7.51 8.28
N TYR A 13 1.94 8.54 7.73
CA TYR A 13 0.51 8.76 7.90
C TYR A 13 -0.34 7.68 7.23
N SER A 14 0.03 7.25 6.03
CA SER A 14 -0.76 6.26 5.28
C SER A 14 -0.71 4.89 5.94
N TYR A 15 0.47 4.44 6.39
CA TYR A 15 0.61 3.17 7.10
C TYR A 15 -0.10 3.19 8.46
N GLN A 16 0.04 4.27 9.24
CA GLN A 16 -0.65 4.39 10.53
C GLN A 16 -2.17 4.30 10.37
N ALA A 17 -2.73 5.00 9.38
CA ALA A 17 -4.17 4.94 9.12
C ALA A 17 -4.62 3.58 8.57
N ALA A 18 -3.79 2.90 7.77
CA ALA A 18 -4.09 1.55 7.31
C ALA A 18 -4.09 0.55 8.46
N ASP A 19 -3.08 0.60 9.33
CA ASP A 19 -2.94 -0.28 10.50
C ASP A 19 -4.17 -0.24 11.41
N GLY A 20 -4.62 0.96 11.78
CA GLY A 20 -5.78 1.05 12.66
C GLY A 20 -7.13 0.83 11.97
N LEU A 21 -7.20 0.81 10.63
CA LEU A 21 -8.36 0.24 9.94
C LEU A 21 -8.32 -1.30 9.97
N MET A 22 -7.14 -1.92 9.91
CA MET A 22 -7.00 -3.38 10.07
C MET A 22 -7.43 -3.83 11.47
N ASP A 23 -7.20 -3.02 12.51
CA ASP A 23 -7.67 -3.30 13.88
C ASP A 23 -9.19 -3.45 14.02
N LEU A 24 -9.95 -2.95 13.03
CA LEU A 24 -11.41 -3.04 13.02
C LEU A 24 -11.90 -4.30 12.29
N VAL A 25 -11.01 -5.05 11.64
CA VAL A 25 -11.34 -6.31 10.98
C VAL A 25 -11.28 -7.45 11.98
N GLU A 26 -12.20 -8.41 11.87
CA GLU A 26 -12.15 -9.65 12.63
C GLU A 26 -11.84 -10.80 11.67
N ASP A 27 -11.13 -11.83 12.12
CA ASP A 27 -10.73 -12.97 11.27
C ASP A 27 -11.94 -13.65 10.59
N LYS A 28 -13.11 -13.68 11.25
CA LYS A 28 -14.34 -14.24 10.67
C LYS A 28 -14.86 -13.47 9.44
N ASP A 29 -14.41 -12.23 9.25
CA ASP A 29 -14.84 -11.35 8.15
C ASP A 29 -13.89 -11.44 6.93
N LEU A 30 -12.83 -12.28 6.98
CA LEU A 30 -11.82 -12.36 5.91
C LEU A 30 -12.39 -12.85 4.57
N ASP A 31 -13.35 -13.78 4.58
CA ASP A 31 -14.00 -14.28 3.37
C ASP A 31 -15.09 -13.33 2.83
N TRP A 32 -15.39 -12.25 3.55
CA TRP A 32 -16.43 -11.31 3.15
C TRP A 32 -16.01 -10.50 1.91
N LYS A 33 -16.95 -10.30 0.98
CA LYS A 33 -16.87 -9.32 -0.11
C LYS A 33 -18.26 -8.78 -0.44
N PRO A 34 -18.40 -7.64 -1.16
CA PRO A 34 -19.69 -7.18 -1.64
C PRO A 34 -20.44 -8.26 -2.42
N SER A 35 -21.76 -8.35 -2.21
CA SER A 35 -22.61 -9.39 -2.82
C SER A 35 -23.02 -9.09 -4.27
N SER A 36 -22.70 -7.90 -4.78
CA SER A 36 -22.98 -7.48 -6.14
C SER A 36 -21.79 -6.77 -6.77
N GLY A 37 -21.72 -6.83 -8.10
CA GLY A 37 -20.56 -6.42 -8.88
C GLY A 37 -19.55 -7.55 -9.06
N ASP A 38 -18.60 -7.34 -9.95
CA ASP A 38 -17.57 -8.31 -10.32
C ASP A 38 -16.18 -7.82 -9.89
N ASN A 39 -15.21 -8.75 -9.83
CA ASN A 39 -13.80 -8.45 -9.54
C ASN A 39 -13.54 -7.79 -8.18
N TRP A 40 -14.35 -8.12 -7.17
CA TRP A 40 -14.12 -7.72 -5.78
C TRP A 40 -13.18 -8.71 -5.08
N MET A 41 -12.13 -8.18 -4.46
CA MET A 41 -11.33 -8.91 -3.48
C MET A 41 -12.19 -9.25 -2.25
N THR A 42 -11.95 -10.42 -1.63
CA THR A 42 -12.36 -10.64 -0.24
C THR A 42 -11.64 -9.69 0.70
N THR A 43 -12.13 -9.53 1.92
CA THR A 43 -11.43 -8.74 2.95
C THR A 43 -10.00 -9.27 3.14
N GLY A 44 -9.80 -10.59 3.19
CA GLY A 44 -8.48 -11.21 3.33
C GLY A 44 -7.56 -10.94 2.14
N GLN A 45 -8.09 -10.95 0.91
CA GLN A 45 -7.32 -10.58 -0.28
C GLN A 45 -6.95 -9.10 -0.29
N LEU A 46 -7.89 -8.23 0.12
CA LEU A 46 -7.63 -6.79 0.25
C LEU A 46 -6.59 -6.50 1.32
N LEU A 47 -6.66 -7.17 2.47
CA LEU A 47 -5.67 -7.01 3.54
C LEU A 47 -4.28 -7.48 3.11
N PHE A 48 -4.20 -8.60 2.38
CA PHE A 48 -2.95 -9.06 1.76
C PHE A 48 -2.39 -7.97 0.84
N HIS A 49 -3.21 -7.46 -0.08
CA HIS A 49 -2.80 -6.47 -1.07
C HIS A 49 -2.36 -5.15 -0.42
N VAL A 50 -3.11 -4.65 0.56
CA VAL A 50 -2.72 -3.46 1.35
C VAL A 50 -1.36 -3.65 2.02
N GLY A 51 -1.06 -4.87 2.48
CA GLY A 51 0.22 -5.23 3.07
C GLY A 51 1.40 -5.31 2.09
N GLU A 52 1.19 -5.14 0.78
CA GLU A 52 2.25 -5.17 -0.25
C GLU A 52 2.09 -4.02 -1.29
N ALA A 53 1.16 -3.08 -1.04
CA ALA A 53 0.75 -2.07 -2.02
C ALA A 53 1.78 -0.94 -2.23
N CYS A 54 2.77 -0.77 -1.35
CA CYS A 54 3.62 0.42 -1.36
C CYS A 54 5.11 0.08 -1.34
N GLY A 55 5.64 -0.48 -0.26
CA GLY A 55 7.06 -0.76 -0.09
C GLY A 55 7.61 -1.71 -1.15
N MET A 56 6.89 -2.80 -1.43
CA MET A 56 7.24 -3.75 -2.50
C MET A 56 7.27 -3.08 -3.88
N ALA A 57 6.28 -2.23 -4.19
CA ALA A 57 6.25 -1.53 -5.46
C ALA A 57 7.37 -0.47 -5.57
N ILE A 58 7.62 0.27 -4.49
CA ILE A 58 8.75 1.22 -4.41
C ILE A 58 10.08 0.49 -4.61
N LYS A 59 10.27 -0.69 -4.00
CA LYS A 59 11.48 -1.50 -4.19
C LYS A 59 11.71 -1.83 -5.66
N GLY A 60 10.65 -2.21 -6.38
CA GLY A 60 10.71 -2.44 -7.82
C GLY A 60 11.22 -1.22 -8.60
N PHE A 61 10.72 -0.03 -8.31
CA PHE A 61 11.20 1.19 -8.98
C PHE A 61 12.60 1.63 -8.54
N VAL A 62 12.99 1.38 -7.29
CA VAL A 62 14.29 1.81 -6.76
C VAL A 62 15.42 0.87 -7.17
N THR A 63 15.14 -0.43 -7.31
CA THR A 63 16.15 -1.48 -7.50
C THR A 63 15.98 -2.29 -8.79
N GLY A 64 14.83 -2.20 -9.46
CA GLY A 64 14.45 -3.07 -10.57
C GLY A 64 13.89 -4.42 -10.14
N ASP A 65 13.91 -4.75 -8.85
CA ASP A 65 13.39 -6.01 -8.31
C ASP A 65 11.92 -5.88 -7.87
N PHE A 66 11.02 -6.28 -8.77
CA PHE A 66 9.58 -6.36 -8.52
C PHE A 66 9.14 -7.67 -7.84
N GLY A 67 10.08 -8.51 -7.38
CA GLY A 67 9.76 -9.79 -6.72
C GLY A 67 9.25 -10.87 -7.68
N LEU A 68 9.59 -10.76 -8.97
CA LEU A 68 9.18 -11.73 -9.99
C LEU A 68 9.98 -13.04 -9.85
N PRO A 69 9.40 -14.20 -10.21
CA PRO A 69 10.12 -15.47 -10.22
C PRO A 69 11.38 -15.42 -11.09
N GLU A 70 12.37 -16.25 -10.73
CA GLU A 70 13.63 -16.33 -11.48
C GLU A 70 13.37 -16.63 -12.97
N GLY A 71 13.92 -15.79 -13.85
CA GLY A 71 13.74 -15.90 -15.30
C GLY A 71 12.51 -15.17 -15.87
N VAL A 72 11.73 -14.48 -15.04
CA VAL A 72 10.61 -13.63 -15.48
C VAL A 72 11.03 -12.16 -15.40
N SER A 73 11.04 -11.46 -16.53
CA SER A 73 11.26 -10.01 -16.58
C SER A 73 9.95 -9.26 -16.46
N ALA A 74 9.95 -8.12 -15.76
CA ALA A 74 8.80 -7.21 -15.74
C ALA A 74 8.46 -6.66 -17.13
N ASP A 75 9.46 -6.56 -18.01
CA ASP A 75 9.29 -6.11 -19.41
C ASP A 75 8.58 -7.16 -20.27
N ASP A 76 8.62 -8.43 -19.86
CA ASP A 76 7.99 -9.55 -20.57
C ASP A 76 6.55 -9.79 -20.10
N MET A 77 6.12 -9.13 -19.02
CA MET A 77 4.78 -9.26 -18.48
C MET A 77 3.80 -8.33 -19.20
N GLY A 78 2.71 -8.91 -19.72
CA GLY A 78 1.61 -8.12 -20.23
C GLY A 78 0.94 -7.34 -19.10
N SER A 79 0.24 -6.25 -19.44
CA SER A 79 -0.52 -5.47 -18.45
C SER A 79 -1.54 -6.30 -17.67
N GLY A 80 -2.08 -7.37 -18.27
CA GLY A 80 -3.00 -8.30 -17.61
C GLY A 80 -2.34 -9.26 -16.61
N ASP A 81 -1.03 -9.53 -16.75
CA ASP A 81 -0.29 -10.37 -15.81
C ASP A 81 0.16 -9.56 -14.57
N MET A 82 0.40 -8.26 -14.75
CA MET A 82 0.70 -7.32 -13.67
C MET A 82 -0.54 -6.86 -12.91
N LEU A 83 -1.74 -7.02 -13.50
CA LEU A 83 -3.04 -6.63 -12.93
C LEU A 83 -3.99 -7.84 -12.91
N PRO A 84 -3.69 -8.87 -12.10
CA PRO A 84 -4.50 -10.08 -12.05
C PRO A 84 -5.92 -9.80 -11.54
N PRO A 85 -6.91 -10.64 -11.92
CA PRO A 85 -8.25 -10.57 -11.36
C PRO A 85 -8.26 -10.90 -9.86
N ALA A 86 -9.26 -10.41 -9.13
CA ALA A 86 -9.39 -10.59 -7.69
C ALA A 86 -9.32 -12.06 -7.26
N GLU A 87 -9.89 -12.99 -8.03
CA GLU A 87 -9.88 -14.42 -7.73
C GLU A 87 -8.48 -15.06 -7.77
N ALA A 88 -7.52 -14.42 -8.43
CA ALA A 88 -6.12 -14.86 -8.50
C ALA A 88 -5.24 -14.23 -7.41
N MET A 89 -5.77 -13.28 -6.64
CA MET A 89 -5.04 -12.63 -5.56
C MET A 89 -4.85 -13.57 -4.36
N ALA A 90 -3.66 -13.52 -3.76
CA ALA A 90 -3.39 -14.17 -2.49
C ALA A 90 -4.27 -13.56 -1.38
N THR A 91 -4.50 -14.34 -0.32
CA THR A 91 -5.25 -13.93 0.86
C THR A 91 -4.44 -14.22 2.11
N VAL A 92 -4.56 -13.36 3.12
CA VAL A 92 -4.05 -13.67 4.46
C VAL A 92 -4.91 -14.73 5.15
N ALA A 93 -4.32 -15.47 6.08
CA ALA A 93 -5.00 -16.42 6.95
C ALA A 93 -5.53 -15.77 8.24
N SER A 94 -5.02 -14.60 8.62
CA SER A 94 -5.47 -13.86 9.81
C SER A 94 -5.22 -12.36 9.67
N VAL A 95 -5.91 -11.55 10.47
CA VAL A 95 -5.63 -10.11 10.60
C VAL A 95 -4.22 -9.88 11.15
N ALA A 96 -3.74 -10.73 12.07
CA ALA A 96 -2.38 -10.63 12.60
C ALA A 96 -1.32 -10.75 11.49
N GLU A 97 -1.47 -11.73 10.58
CA GLU A 97 -0.60 -11.88 9.41
C GLU A 97 -0.64 -10.63 8.50
N ALA A 98 -1.82 -10.06 8.28
CA ALA A 98 -1.95 -8.83 7.49
C ALA A 98 -1.19 -7.66 8.11
N LYS A 99 -1.25 -7.50 9.44
CA LYS A 99 -0.51 -6.45 10.16
C LYS A 99 1.00 -6.67 10.10
N GLU A 100 1.47 -7.92 10.21
CA GLU A 100 2.88 -8.27 10.03
C GLU A 100 3.38 -7.90 8.62
N LYS A 101 2.58 -8.20 7.59
CA LYS A 101 2.88 -7.80 6.21
C LYS A 101 2.93 -6.28 6.04
N LEU A 102 1.92 -5.57 6.56
CA LEU A 102 1.87 -4.11 6.50
C LEU A 102 3.09 -3.46 7.17
N ALA A 103 3.53 -3.99 8.31
CA ALA A 103 4.72 -3.51 9.00
C ALA A 103 6.00 -3.77 8.18
N ALA A 104 6.13 -4.96 7.58
CA ALA A 104 7.27 -5.30 6.73
C ALA A 104 7.34 -4.41 5.47
N ASP A 105 6.20 -4.16 4.83
CA ASP A 105 6.11 -3.29 3.66
C ASP A 105 6.42 -1.82 4.01
N ARG A 106 5.98 -1.34 5.18
CA ARG A 106 6.37 -0.04 5.71
C ARG A 106 7.88 0.09 5.87
N ASP A 107 8.49 -0.87 6.55
CA ASP A 107 9.92 -0.83 6.85
C ASP A 107 10.74 -0.86 5.54
N LEU A 108 10.32 -1.67 4.57
CA LEU A 108 10.88 -1.69 3.23
C LEU A 108 10.71 -0.34 2.51
N ALA A 109 9.54 0.29 2.59
CA ALA A 109 9.30 1.59 1.96
C ALA A 109 10.26 2.68 2.49
N PHE A 110 10.50 2.72 3.81
CA PHE A 110 11.45 3.65 4.42
C PHE A 110 12.91 3.32 4.06
N GLU A 111 13.26 2.03 3.98
CA GLU A 111 14.57 1.60 3.50
C GLU A 111 14.82 2.09 2.06
N MET A 112 13.84 1.88 1.17
CA MET A 112 13.95 2.28 -0.22
C MET A 112 13.94 3.80 -0.40
N LEU A 113 13.19 4.54 0.42
CA LEU A 113 13.26 6.00 0.46
C LEU A 113 14.67 6.50 0.78
N LYS A 114 15.31 5.90 1.79
CA LYS A 114 16.69 6.23 2.15
C LYS A 114 17.67 5.86 1.03
N LEU A 115 17.48 4.71 0.38
CA LEU A 115 18.33 4.24 -0.72
C LEU A 115 18.19 5.09 -1.99
N ALA A 116 16.99 5.56 -2.31
CA ALA A 116 16.76 6.44 -3.44
C ALA A 116 17.48 7.77 -3.24
N GLY A 117 17.28 8.42 -2.08
CA GLY A 117 17.88 9.72 -1.80
C GLY A 117 17.34 10.84 -2.70
N GLU A 118 17.61 12.08 -2.30
CA GLU A 118 16.94 13.26 -2.89
C GLU A 118 17.28 13.46 -4.37
N GLU A 119 18.54 13.27 -4.77
CA GLU A 119 18.99 13.51 -6.15
C GLU A 119 18.30 12.57 -7.15
N ARG A 120 18.24 11.27 -6.85
CA ARG A 120 17.58 10.28 -7.71
C ARG A 120 16.08 10.55 -7.77
N MET A 121 15.45 10.79 -6.61
CA MET A 121 14.01 11.12 -6.57
C MET A 121 13.66 12.35 -7.42
N GLN A 122 14.55 13.33 -7.49
CA GLN A 122 14.33 14.56 -8.24
C GLN A 122 14.54 14.43 -9.76
N SER A 123 15.29 13.43 -10.23
CA SER A 123 15.83 13.42 -11.61
C SER A 123 15.74 12.08 -12.35
N GLU A 124 15.74 10.95 -11.65
CA GLU A 124 15.77 9.63 -12.26
C GLU A 124 14.39 9.29 -12.86
N PRO A 125 14.28 8.97 -14.15
CA PRO A 125 13.02 8.53 -14.74
C PRO A 125 12.62 7.14 -14.21
N ALA A 126 11.34 6.96 -13.86
CA ALA A 126 10.79 5.71 -13.34
C ALA A 126 9.62 5.20 -14.21
N PRO A 127 9.90 4.53 -15.34
CA PRO A 127 8.87 3.97 -16.23
C PRO A 127 8.14 2.79 -15.57
N ALA A 128 6.88 2.59 -15.92
CA ALA A 128 6.10 1.43 -15.53
C ALA A 128 5.41 0.80 -16.76
N PRO A 129 5.26 -0.54 -16.84
CA PRO A 129 4.72 -1.18 -18.04
C PRO A 129 3.23 -0.86 -18.30
N TRP A 130 2.50 -0.41 -17.28
CA TRP A 130 1.08 -0.02 -17.38
C TRP A 130 0.85 1.49 -17.58
N ASP A 131 1.90 2.30 -17.54
CA ASP A 131 1.79 3.76 -17.64
C ASP A 131 2.68 4.28 -18.77
N PRO A 132 2.11 4.90 -19.83
CA PRO A 132 2.89 5.45 -20.92
C PRO A 132 3.75 6.66 -20.53
N SER A 133 3.54 7.24 -19.34
CA SER A 133 4.34 8.35 -18.83
C SER A 133 5.62 7.88 -18.14
N THR A 134 6.61 8.77 -18.04
CA THR A 134 7.89 8.48 -17.36
C THR A 134 8.20 9.59 -16.36
N PRO A 135 7.44 9.66 -15.24
CA PRO A 135 7.69 10.64 -14.21
C PRO A 135 9.04 10.35 -13.52
N VAL A 136 9.53 11.34 -12.76
CA VAL A 136 10.72 11.14 -11.92
C VAL A 136 10.39 10.21 -10.75
N LEU A 137 11.41 9.52 -10.24
CA LEU A 137 11.30 8.49 -9.21
C LEU A 137 10.55 8.97 -7.96
N GLY A 138 10.79 10.20 -7.49
CA GLY A 138 10.07 10.74 -6.33
C GLY A 138 8.57 10.84 -6.55
N HIS A 139 8.14 11.20 -7.77
CA HIS A 139 6.72 11.22 -8.12
C HIS A 139 6.17 9.79 -8.24
N ARG A 140 6.90 8.86 -8.86
CA ARG A 140 6.48 7.45 -8.94
C ARG A 140 6.33 6.82 -7.54
N MET A 141 7.23 7.13 -6.62
CA MET A 141 7.12 6.71 -5.22
C MET A 141 5.87 7.31 -4.54
N LEU A 142 5.56 8.58 -4.79
CA LEU A 142 4.35 9.21 -4.27
C LEU A 142 3.08 8.53 -4.81
N GLU A 143 3.07 8.13 -6.08
CA GLU A 143 1.97 7.35 -6.65
C GLU A 143 1.80 5.98 -5.96
N MET A 144 2.89 5.33 -5.53
CA MET A 144 2.80 4.08 -4.75
C MET A 144 2.24 4.31 -3.34
N VAL A 145 2.54 5.45 -2.72
CA VAL A 145 1.85 5.85 -1.49
C VAL A 145 0.35 6.07 -1.75
N GLN A 146 0.00 6.70 -2.87
CA GLN A 146 -1.40 6.89 -3.25
C GLN A 146 -2.11 5.56 -3.55
N HIS A 147 -1.42 4.57 -4.10
CA HIS A 147 -1.94 3.22 -4.31
C HIS A 147 -2.35 2.57 -2.97
N LEU A 148 -1.48 2.63 -1.95
CA LEU A 148 -1.83 2.23 -0.58
C LEU A 148 -3.04 3.01 -0.05
N VAL A 149 -3.08 4.34 -0.24
CA VAL A 149 -4.20 5.18 0.21
C VAL A 149 -5.51 4.78 -0.45
N GLN A 150 -5.51 4.42 -1.73
CA GLN A 150 -6.71 3.96 -2.45
C GLN A 150 -7.24 2.65 -1.86
N HIS A 151 -6.39 1.65 -1.64
CA HIS A 151 -6.83 0.36 -1.07
C HIS A 151 -7.16 0.45 0.42
N LYS A 152 -6.49 1.34 1.17
CA LYS A 152 -6.93 1.73 2.51
C LYS A 152 -8.34 2.32 2.48
N GLY A 153 -8.63 3.19 1.51
CA GLY A 153 -9.97 3.73 1.27
C GLY A 153 -11.00 2.64 0.94
N GLN A 154 -10.61 1.64 0.14
CA GLN A 154 -11.44 0.47 -0.13
C GLN A 154 -11.76 -0.31 1.16
N LEU A 155 -10.77 -0.55 2.03
CA LEU A 155 -10.97 -1.21 3.32
C LEU A 155 -11.95 -0.44 4.21
N PHE A 156 -11.82 0.89 4.25
CA PHE A 156 -12.76 1.74 4.96
C PHE A 156 -14.21 1.56 4.47
N TYR A 157 -14.43 1.43 3.16
CA TYR A 157 -15.76 1.15 2.62
C TYR A 157 -16.23 -0.28 2.90
N TYR A 158 -15.34 -1.27 2.91
CA TYR A 158 -15.66 -2.64 3.31
C TYR A 158 -16.21 -2.67 4.74
N LEU A 159 -15.51 -2.01 5.68
CA LEU A 159 -15.93 -1.88 7.07
C LEU A 159 -17.32 -1.22 7.20
N LYS A 160 -17.61 -0.19 6.39
CA LYS A 160 -18.96 0.41 6.33
C LYS A 160 -20.02 -0.57 5.86
N LEU A 161 -19.75 -1.30 4.78
CA LEU A 161 -20.68 -2.26 4.19
C LEU A 161 -20.92 -3.47 5.11
N GLN A 162 -19.95 -3.82 5.94
CA GLN A 162 -20.08 -4.80 7.02
C GLN A 162 -20.85 -4.28 8.24
N GLY A 163 -21.26 -3.01 8.23
CA GLY A 163 -22.02 -2.38 9.32
C GLY A 163 -21.17 -1.88 10.50
N LYS A 164 -19.84 -1.82 10.36
CA LYS A 164 -18.97 -1.31 11.43
C LYS A 164 -19.09 0.22 11.52
N PRO A 165 -19.03 0.81 12.74
CA PRO A 165 -19.32 2.23 12.97
C PRO A 165 -18.14 3.15 12.59
N VAL A 166 -17.58 3.00 11.39
CA VAL A 166 -16.42 3.78 10.94
C VAL A 166 -16.81 5.15 10.41
N ASN A 167 -16.01 6.16 10.76
CA ASN A 167 -16.20 7.56 10.39
C ASN A 167 -14.95 8.13 9.68
N THR A 168 -15.04 9.38 9.21
CA THR A 168 -13.93 10.04 8.51
C THR A 168 -12.63 10.08 9.31
N MET A 169 -12.69 10.18 10.64
CA MET A 169 -11.47 10.17 11.48
C MET A 169 -10.72 8.85 11.38
N HIS A 170 -11.40 7.71 11.27
CA HIS A 170 -10.76 6.42 11.08
C HIS A 170 -9.98 6.36 9.75
N LEU A 171 -10.59 6.82 8.65
CA LEU A 171 -9.94 6.87 7.33
C LEU A 171 -8.65 7.69 7.34
N TRP A 172 -8.62 8.73 8.16
CA TRP A 172 -7.54 9.70 8.28
C TRP A 172 -6.69 9.51 9.57
N GLY A 173 -6.76 8.35 10.22
CA GLY A 173 -5.92 8.01 11.38
C GLY A 173 -6.12 8.89 12.64
N GLY A 174 -7.20 9.65 12.71
CA GLY A 174 -7.39 10.70 13.72
C GLY A 174 -7.86 10.22 15.10
N GLU A 175 -8.48 9.04 15.20
CA GLU A 175 -8.91 8.42 16.47
C GLU A 175 -7.89 7.38 17.01
N LEU A 176 -6.85 7.06 16.22
CA LEU A 176 -5.83 6.04 16.52
C LEU A 176 -4.51 6.64 17.02
N ALA A 177 -4.47 7.96 17.17
CA ALA A 177 -3.29 8.72 17.58
C ALA A 177 -3.42 9.15 19.05
N GLU A 178 -3.28 8.21 19.99
CA GLU A 178 -3.00 8.57 21.38
C GLU A 178 -1.57 9.11 21.57
N ASP A 179 -0.69 9.02 20.57
CA ASP A 179 0.70 9.46 20.68
C ASP A 179 1.03 10.63 19.73
N ARG A 180 0.56 11.83 20.09
CA ARG A 180 0.85 13.08 19.35
C ARG A 180 2.15 13.76 19.80
N ASP A 181 2.91 13.16 20.72
CA ASP A 181 4.09 13.78 21.32
C ASP A 181 5.43 13.29 20.74
N ALA A 182 5.45 12.17 20.01
CA ALA A 182 6.69 11.62 19.43
C ALA A 182 7.28 12.43 18.26
N VAL A 183 6.48 13.19 17.50
CA VAL A 183 6.93 13.85 16.25
C VAL A 183 7.36 15.32 16.46
N ARG A 184 7.32 15.84 17.69
CA ARG A 184 7.71 17.23 17.97
C ARG A 184 9.16 17.44 18.43
N ASN A 185 9.93 16.37 18.62
CA ASN A 185 11.26 16.42 19.23
C ASN A 185 12.37 15.71 18.42
N GLU A 186 12.35 15.83 17.09
CA GLU A 186 13.53 15.53 16.25
C GLU A 186 13.84 16.69 15.29
#